data_AF-A0A661K4C9-F1
#
_entry.id   AF-A0A661K4C9-F1
#
_cell.length_a   1.000
_cell.length_b   1.000
_cell.length_c   1.000
_cell.angle_alpha   90.00
_cell.angle_beta   90.00
_cell.angle_gamma   90.00
#
_symmetry.space_group_name_H-M   'P 1'
#
loop_
_entity.id
_entity.type
_entity.pdbx_description
1 polymer ?
#
loop_
_entity_poly.entity_id
_entity_poly.type
_entity_poly.pdbx_seq_one_letter_code
_entity_poly.pdbx_strand_id
1 'polypeptide(L)' 'MKGSEFIRRVKRLGKKRGVKVEYVTRRGKGSHGTLFYGNKFTIVRNPKDELKTGTLRAMLK' A
#
# COMPACT_ATOMS: atom_id res chain seq x y z
N MET A 1 11.89 2.39 3.69
CA MET A 1 10.48 2.82 3.99
C MET A 1 9.67 1.59 4.37
N LYS A 2 8.92 1.63 5.49
CA LYS A 2 8.07 0.49 5.89
C LYS A 2 6.77 0.43 5.10
N GLY A 3 6.18 -0.75 4.93
CA GLY A 3 4.89 -0.91 4.23
C GLY A 3 3.75 -0.09 4.87
N SER A 4 3.73 0.00 6.20
CA SER A 4 2.82 0.86 6.97
C SER A 4 2.99 2.35 6.66
N GLU A 5 4.24 2.81 6.48
CA GLU A 5 4.54 4.18 6.11
C GLU A 5 4.10 4.48 4.67
N PHE A 6 4.34 3.54 3.75
CA PHE A 6 3.84 3.62 2.38
C PHE A 6 2.33 3.80 2.33
N ILE A 7 1.58 2.95 3.04
CA ILE A 7 0.11 3.04 3.13
C ILE A 7 -0.33 4.42 3.64
N ARG A 8 0.30 4.93 4.71
CA ARG A 8 0.01 6.26 5.26
C ARG A 8 0.25 7.37 4.23
N ARG A 9 1.38 7.32 3.51
CA ARG A 9 1.73 8.31 2.49
C ARG A 9 0.74 8.29 1.32
N VAL A 10 0.34 7.11 0.85
CA VAL A 10 -0.66 6.96 -0.23
C VAL A 10 -2.04 7.46 0.21
N LYS A 11 -2.48 7.15 1.43
CA LYS A 11 -3.75 7.69 1.99
C LYS A 11 -3.76 9.22 2.01
N ARG A 12 -2.66 9.84 2.48
CA ARG A 12 -2.50 11.30 2.48
C ARG A 12 -2.53 11.88 1.06
N LEU A 13 -1.86 11.22 0.12
CA LEU A 13 -1.86 11.61 -1.29
C LEU A 13 -3.27 11.54 -1.88
N GLY A 14 -4.00 10.46 -1.62
CA GLY A 14 -5.38 10.28 -2.06
C GLY A 14 -6.30 11.38 -1.52
N LYS A 15 -6.22 11.68 -0.22
CA LYS A 15 -6.97 12.80 0.39
C LYS A 15 -6.70 14.13 -0.30
N LYS A 16 -5.44 14.43 -0.61
CA LYS A 16 -5.06 15.68 -1.31
C LYS A 16 -5.58 15.72 -2.76
N ARG A 17 -5.69 14.58 -3.42
CA ARG A 17 -6.09 14.45 -4.83
C ARG A 17 -7.57 14.10 -5.04
N GLY A 18 -8.36 13.96 -3.97
CA GLY A 18 -9.75 13.50 -4.05
C GLY A 18 -9.89 12.04 -4.52
N VAL A 19 -8.84 11.23 -4.41
CA VAL A 19 -8.86 9.81 -4.83
C VAL A 19 -9.15 8.91 -3.63
N LYS A 20 -10.11 7.99 -3.79
CA LYS A 20 -10.43 6.98 -2.77
C LYS A 20 -9.24 6.04 -2.58
N VAL A 21 -8.81 5.86 -1.33
CA VAL A 21 -7.72 4.94 -0.96
C VAL A 21 -8.21 4.00 0.11
N GLU A 22 -8.10 2.71 -0.14
CA GLU A 22 -8.57 1.66 0.76
C GLU A 22 -7.48 0.62 0.97
N TYR A 23 -7.27 0.19 2.20
CA TYR A 23 -6.32 -0.87 2.51
C TYR A 23 -7.07 -2.04 3.12
N VAL A 24 -7.13 -3.14 2.37
CA VAL A 24 -7.85 -4.35 2.74
C VAL A 24 -6.83 -5.43 3.11
N THR A 25 -6.85 -5.87 4.37
CA THR A 25 -6.09 -7.03 4.81
C THR A 25 -6.93 -8.28 4.61
N ARG A 26 -6.39 -9.29 3.93
CA ARG A 26 -7.06 -10.59 3.85
C ARG A 26 -6.79 -11.33 5.16
N ARG A 27 -7.83 -11.79 5.87
CA ARG A 27 -7.67 -12.71 7.01
C ARG A 27 -7.19 -14.07 6.46
N GLY A 28 -5.91 -14.35 6.60
CA GLY A 28 -5.25 -15.59 6.12
C GLY A 28 -3.78 -15.63 6.56
N LYS A 29 -3.08 -16.73 6.25
CA LYS A 29 -1.69 -17.03 6.68
C LYS A 29 -0.68 -16.09 5.98
N GLY A 30 -0.64 -14.82 6.38
CA GLY A 30 0.29 -13.80 5.89
C GLY A 30 -0.17 -12.38 6.21
N SER A 31 0.74 -11.52 6.68
CA SER A 31 0.46 -10.12 7.02
C SER A 31 0.28 -9.20 5.79
N HIS A 32 -0.04 -9.75 4.63
CA HIS A 32 -0.15 -8.98 3.38
C HIS A 32 -1.51 -8.32 3.29
N GLY A 33 -1.57 -7.17 2.61
CA GLY A 33 -2.85 -6.53 2.30
C GLY A 33 -2.80 -5.83 0.96
N THR A 34 -3.97 -5.65 0.37
CA THR A 34 -4.15 -4.96 -0.89
C THR A 34 -4.44 -3.49 -0.62
N LEU A 35 -3.66 -2.60 -1.25
CA LEU A 35 -3.87 -1.17 -1.21
C LEU A 35 -4.48 -0.72 -2.54
N PHE A 36 -5.71 -0.23 -2.48
CA PHE A 36 -6.43 0.37 -3.60
C PHE A 36 -6.19 1.88 -3.64
N TYR A 37 -6.02 2.43 -4.85
CA TYR A 37 -5.92 3.85 -5.16
C TYR A 37 -6.79 4.14 -6.39
N GLY A 38 -8.02 4.57 -6.17
CA GLY A 38 -9.04 4.65 -7.22
C GLY A 38 -9.25 3.30 -7.89
N ASN A 39 -9.00 3.23 -9.19
CA ASN A 39 -9.16 2.00 -9.99
C ASN A 39 -7.87 1.15 -10.04
N LYS A 40 -6.77 1.60 -9.44
CA LYS A 40 -5.52 0.85 -9.36
C LYS A 40 -5.38 0.17 -8.00
N PHE A 41 -4.61 -0.91 -7.93
CA PHE A 41 -4.25 -1.54 -6.66
C PHE A 41 -2.82 -2.07 -6.67
N THR A 42 -2.28 -2.28 -5.49
CA THR A 42 -0.99 -2.95 -5.29
C THR A 42 -1.00 -3.82 -4.03
N ILE A 43 -0.12 -4.82 -3.98
CA ILE A 43 0.00 -5.71 -2.83
C ILE A 43 1.11 -5.16 -1.91
N VAL A 44 0.73 -4.79 -0.70
CA VAL A 44 1.68 -4.42 0.35
C VAL A 44 2.05 -5.68 1.11
N ARG A 45 3.27 -6.19 0.86
CA ARG A 45 3.88 -7.23 1.69
C ARG A 45 4.02 -6.68 3.11
N ASN A 46 3.83 -7.54 4.11
CA ASN A 46 3.88 -7.29 5.56
C ASN A 46 4.17 -5.82 5.96
N PRO A 47 3.16 -5.02 6.37
CA PRO A 47 3.33 -3.59 6.67
C PRO A 47 4.38 -3.25 7.74
N LYS A 48 4.81 -4.23 8.54
CA LYS A 48 5.87 -4.07 9.54
C LYS A 48 7.27 -4.09 8.91
N ASP A 49 7.42 -4.74 7.76
CA ASP A 49 8.69 -4.92 7.08
C ASP A 49 9.07 -3.69 6.25
N GLU A 50 10.37 -3.56 6.02
CA GLU A 50 10.91 -2.57 5.10
C GLU A 50 10.70 -2.99 3.64
N LEU A 51 10.19 -2.05 2.83
CA LEU A 51 10.09 -2.20 1.40
C LEU A 51 11.46 -1.95 0.76
N LYS A 52 12.01 -2.99 0.12
CA LYS A 52 13.17 -2.84 -0.76
C LYS A 52 12.82 -1.89 -1.91
N THR A 53 13.81 -1.16 -2.41
CA THR A 53 13.63 -0.18 -3.50
C THR A 53 12.98 -0.78 -4.74
N GLY A 54 13.34 -2.01 -5.12
CA GLY A 54 12.74 -2.73 -6.24
C GLY A 54 11.24 -3.01 -6.02
N THR A 55 10.87 -3.44 -4.82
CA THR A 55 9.47 -3.66 -4.42
C THR A 55 8.68 -2.36 -4.46
N LEU A 56 9.23 -1.28 -3.88
CA LEU A 56 8.58 0.03 -3.90
C LEU A 56 8.33 0.53 -5.33
N ARG A 57 9.33 0.41 -6.22
CA ARG A 57 9.18 0.78 -7.63
C ARG A 57 8.13 -0.05 -8.35
N ALA A 58 8.08 -1.35 -8.08
CA ALA A 58 7.05 -2.23 -8.66
C ALA A 58 5.63 -1.84 -8.20
N MET A 59 5.48 -1.40 -6.95
CA MET A 59 4.19 -0.96 -6.40
C MET A 59 3.72 0.41 -6.94
N LEU A 60 4.62 1.21 -7.52
CA LEU A 60 4.35 2.56 -8.03
C LEU A 60 4.12 2.62 -9.55
N LYS A 61 4.27 1.50 -10.27
CA LYS A 61 3.90 1.39 -11.69
C LYS A 61 2.37 1.34 -11.82
#